data_AF-A0A2N2XQQ5-F1
#
_entry.id   AF-A0A2N2XQQ5-F1
#
_cell.length_a   1.000
_cell.length_b   1.000
_cell.length_c   1.000
_cell.angle_alpha   90.00
_cell.angle_beta   90.00
_cell.angle_gamma   90.00
#
_symmetry.space_group_name_H-M   'P 1'
#
loop_
_entity.id
_entity.type
_entity.pdbx_description
1 polymer ?
#
loop_
_entity_poly.entity_id
_entity_poly.type
_entity_poly.pdbx_seq_one_letter_code
_entity_poly.pdbx_strand_id
1 'polypeptide(L)'
;LLKIASESLELAKLPDLGLLVDHCFNLIVDTSQPYAFRVYAMDAVYRACLEEPLLKNELKVVLELLPADSPISVRSRAKNVLKKLSGKKR
;
A
#
# COMPACT_ATOMS: atom_id res chain seq x y z
N LEU A 1 1.50 7.07 -13.89
CA LEU A 1 0.48 7.83 -13.11
C LEU A 1 0.52 7.49 -11.62
N LEU A 2 0.38 6.22 -11.20
CA LEU A 2 0.42 5.83 -9.78
C LEU A 2 1.72 6.24 -9.03
N LYS A 3 2.90 6.13 -9.68
CA LYS A 3 4.17 6.56 -9.07
C LYS A 3 4.20 8.06 -8.73
N ILE A 4 3.74 8.90 -9.65
CA ILE A 4 3.71 10.37 -9.48
C ILE A 4 2.68 10.76 -8.41
N ALA A 5 1.49 10.16 -8.46
CA ALA A 5 0.50 10.28 -7.38
C ALA A 5 1.07 9.77 -6.04
N SER A 6 2.01 8.83 -6.09
CA SER A 6 2.63 8.27 -4.90
C SER A 6 3.81 9.08 -4.33
N GLU A 7 4.38 10.01 -5.06
CA GLU A 7 5.58 10.73 -4.63
C GLU A 7 5.30 12.23 -4.44
N SER A 8 4.29 12.78 -5.12
CA SER A 8 4.04 14.23 -5.17
C SER A 8 2.67 14.67 -4.67
N LEU A 9 1.78 13.74 -4.30
CA LEU A 9 0.41 14.07 -3.90
C LEU A 9 0.30 14.11 -2.37
N GLU A 10 -0.10 15.26 -1.83
CA GLU A 10 -0.57 15.38 -0.45
C GLU A 10 -1.93 14.67 -0.34
N LEU A 11 -1.89 13.36 -0.09
CA LEU A 11 -3.07 12.49 0.05
C LEU A 11 -4.13 13.08 0.99
N ALA A 12 -3.70 13.73 2.07
CA ALA A 12 -4.57 14.38 3.06
C ALA A 12 -5.46 15.51 2.50
N LYS A 13 -5.13 16.07 1.33
CA LYS A 13 -5.90 17.17 0.71
C LYS A 13 -6.89 16.70 -0.35
N LEU A 14 -7.00 15.39 -0.59
CA LEU A 14 -7.99 14.86 -1.51
C LEU A 14 -9.35 14.79 -0.82
N PRO A 15 -10.42 15.33 -1.44
CA PRO A 15 -11.76 15.29 -0.88
C PRO A 15 -12.27 13.85 -0.67
N ASP A 16 -11.79 12.90 -1.49
CA ASP A 16 -12.18 11.48 -1.45
C ASP A 16 -11.00 10.55 -1.14
N LEU A 17 -10.20 10.89 -0.13
CA LEU A 17 -9.07 10.05 0.30
C LEU A 17 -9.51 8.60 0.57
N GLY A 18 -10.70 8.39 1.14
CA GLY A 18 -11.27 7.06 1.36
C GLY A 18 -11.41 6.23 0.08
N LEU A 19 -12.00 6.81 -0.97
CA LEU A 19 -12.17 6.12 -2.27
C LEU A 19 -10.82 5.76 -2.91
N LEU A 20 -9.82 6.63 -2.78
CA LEU A 20 -8.48 6.34 -3.28
C LEU A 20 -7.80 5.21 -2.50
N VAL A 21 -7.94 5.21 -1.17
CA VAL A 21 -7.40 4.15 -0.30
C VAL A 21 -8.06 2.81 -0.63
N ASP A 22 -9.39 2.76 -0.75
CA ASP A 22 -10.13 1.55 -1.12
C ASP A 22 -9.71 1.03 -2.51
N HIS A 23 -9.57 1.93 -3.48
CA HIS A 23 -9.05 1.56 -4.80
C HIS A 23 -7.64 0.97 -4.71
N CYS A 24 -6.76 1.57 -3.90
CA CYS A 24 -5.40 1.06 -3.71
C CYS A 24 -5.40 -0.31 -3.01
N PHE A 25 -6.28 -0.54 -2.03
CA PHE A 25 -6.44 -1.87 -1.43
C PHE A 25 -6.83 -2.92 -2.47
N ASN A 26 -7.79 -2.60 -3.33
CA ASN A 26 -8.20 -3.48 -4.44
C ASN A 26 -7.03 -3.78 -5.39
N LEU A 27 -6.23 -2.76 -5.74
CA LEU A 27 -5.03 -2.96 -6.57
C LEU A 27 -4.00 -3.89 -5.91
N ILE A 28 -3.84 -3.87 -4.59
CA ILE A 28 -2.84 -4.70 -3.90
C ILE A 28 -3.17 -6.20 -4.07
N VAL A 29 -4.45 -6.56 -3.89
CA VAL A 29 -4.90 -7.95 -3.87
C VAL A 29 -5.22 -8.51 -5.25
N ASP A 30 -5.54 -7.67 -6.23
CA ASP A 30 -5.84 -8.10 -7.59
C ASP A 30 -4.57 -8.60 -8.32
N THR A 31 -4.48 -9.91 -8.50
CA THR A 31 -3.35 -10.57 -9.16
C THR A 31 -3.31 -10.35 -10.67
N SER A 32 -4.39 -9.85 -11.28
CA SER A 32 -4.43 -9.48 -12.70
C SER A 32 -3.75 -8.14 -12.98
N GLN A 33 -3.53 -7.32 -11.94
CA GLN A 33 -2.91 -6.00 -12.10
C GLN A 33 -1.41 -6.09 -12.36
N PRO A 34 -0.86 -5.13 -13.13
CA PRO A 34 0.58 -4.98 -13.27
C PRO A 34 1.26 -4.89 -11.90
N TYR A 35 2.35 -5.64 -11.71
CA TYR A 35 3.04 -5.73 -10.41
C TYR A 35 3.47 -4.36 -9.86
N ALA A 36 3.81 -3.43 -10.75
CA ALA A 36 4.13 -2.05 -10.40
C ALA A 36 2.95 -1.33 -9.73
N PHE A 37 1.73 -1.50 -10.21
CA PHE A 37 0.55 -0.86 -9.62
C PHE A 37 0.30 -1.39 -8.22
N ARG A 38 0.42 -2.71 -8.04
CA ARG A 38 0.31 -3.35 -6.71
C ARG A 38 1.35 -2.78 -5.74
N VAL A 39 2.60 -2.67 -6.17
CA VAL A 39 3.70 -2.11 -5.36
C VAL A 39 3.47 -0.64 -5.00
N TYR A 40 3.04 0.19 -5.95
CA TYR A 40 2.76 1.61 -5.68
C TYR A 40 1.52 1.82 -4.82
N ALA A 41 0.50 0.96 -4.96
CA ALA A 41 -0.68 0.99 -4.11
C ALA A 41 -0.33 0.73 -2.63
N MET A 42 0.59 -0.20 -2.34
CA MET A 42 1.11 -0.39 -0.97
C MET A 42 1.71 0.90 -0.39
N ASP A 43 2.36 1.70 -1.21
CA ASP A 43 2.99 2.96 -0.80
C ASP A 43 2.00 4.10 -0.62
N ALA A 44 0.92 4.10 -1.40
CA ALA A 44 -0.21 4.99 -1.21
C ALA A 44 -0.93 4.70 0.11
N VAL A 45 -1.30 3.44 0.35
CA VAL A 45 -1.98 3.07 1.60
C VAL A 45 -1.07 3.32 2.81
N TYR A 46 0.23 2.98 2.73
CA TYR A 46 1.15 3.25 3.84
C TYR A 46 1.23 4.74 4.21
N ARG A 47 1.22 5.65 3.22
CA ARG A 47 1.20 7.09 3.48
C ARG A 47 -0.15 7.53 4.06
N ALA A 48 -1.26 6.99 3.58
CA ALA A 48 -2.56 7.23 4.21
C ALA A 48 -2.58 6.76 5.68
N CYS A 49 -1.90 5.66 6.03
CA CYS A 49 -1.76 5.21 7.42
C CYS A 49 -0.96 6.18 8.32
N LEU A 50 -0.19 7.12 7.76
CA LEU A 50 0.49 8.15 8.56
C LEU A 50 -0.49 9.22 9.05
N GLU A 51 -1.53 9.49 8.25
CA GLU A 51 -2.59 10.46 8.56
C GLU A 51 -3.74 9.81 9.33
N GLU A 52 -4.14 8.59 8.95
CA GLU A 52 -5.18 7.79 9.60
C GLU A 52 -4.59 6.49 10.16
N PRO A 53 -4.13 6.48 11.43
CA PRO A 53 -3.47 5.33 12.03
C PRO A 53 -4.31 4.06 12.12
N LEU A 54 -5.66 4.17 12.08
CA LEU A 54 -6.54 3.00 12.15
C LEU A 54 -6.34 2.05 10.95
N LEU A 55 -5.96 2.58 9.79
CA LEU A 55 -5.68 1.81 8.57
C LEU A 55 -4.47 0.87 8.69
N LYS A 56 -3.60 1.06 9.68
CA LYS A 56 -2.36 0.26 9.84
C LYS A 56 -2.66 -1.22 10.01
N ASN A 57 -3.70 -1.55 10.77
CA ASN A 57 -4.08 -2.94 11.02
C ASN A 57 -4.63 -3.60 9.76
N GLU A 58 -5.46 -2.88 9.01
CA GLU A 58 -6.00 -3.36 7.74
C GLU A 58 -4.89 -3.58 6.70
N LEU A 59 -3.99 -2.61 6.53
CA LEU A 59 -2.83 -2.76 5.65
C LEU A 59 -1.94 -3.94 6.07
N LYS A 60 -1.72 -4.13 7.36
CA LYS A 60 -0.97 -5.30 7.86
C LYS A 60 -1.62 -6.61 7.43
N VAL A 61 -2.92 -6.77 7.67
CA VAL A 61 -3.68 -7.97 7.30
C VAL A 61 -3.60 -8.24 5.80
N VAL A 62 -3.84 -7.22 4.97
CA VAL A 62 -3.78 -7.35 3.51
C VAL A 62 -2.39 -7.81 3.03
N LEU A 63 -1.32 -7.25 3.59
CA LEU A 63 0.05 -7.62 3.21
C LEU A 63 0.47 -9.01 3.70
N GLU A 64 -0.04 -9.45 4.86
CA GLU A 64 0.21 -10.80 5.40
C GLU A 64 -0.56 -11.89 4.63
N LEU A 65 -1.71 -11.55 4.03
CA LEU A 65 -2.53 -12.45 3.23
C LEU A 65 -2.12 -12.56 1.75
N LEU A 66 -1.04 -11.88 1.34
CA LEU A 66 -0.57 -11.99 -0.04
C LEU A 66 -0.17 -13.44 -0.38
N PRO A 67 -0.58 -13.97 -1.55
CA PRO A 67 -0.25 -15.33 -1.95
C PRO A 67 1.26 -15.60 -1.93
N ALA A 68 1.67 -16.77 -1.46
CA ALA A 68 3.08 -17.16 -1.34
C ALA A 68 3.80 -17.15 -2.71
N ASP A 69 3.08 -17.44 -3.78
CA ASP A 69 3.52 -17.43 -5.18
C ASP A 69 3.49 -16.02 -5.82
N SER A 70 3.09 -14.98 -5.09
CA SER A 70 3.14 -13.59 -5.57
C SER A 70 4.54 -13.21 -6.08
N PRO A 71 4.67 -12.34 -7.09
CA PRO A 71 5.97 -11.93 -7.62
C PRO A 71 6.94 -11.42 -6.55
N ILE A 72 8.24 -11.66 -6.74
CA ILE A 72 9.30 -11.27 -5.79
C ILE A 72 9.23 -9.77 -5.45
N SER A 73 8.95 -8.91 -6.43
CA SER A 73 8.80 -7.46 -6.24
C SER A 73 7.67 -7.11 -5.28
N VAL A 74 6.51 -7.74 -5.44
CA VAL A 74 5.32 -7.57 -4.58
C VAL A 74 5.61 -8.03 -3.16
N ARG A 75 6.14 -9.26 -2.99
CA ARG A 75 6.48 -9.80 -1.66
C ARG A 75 7.56 -9.00 -0.95
N SER A 76 8.59 -8.57 -1.67
CA SER A 76 9.67 -7.74 -1.12
C SER A 76 9.13 -6.39 -0.64
N ARG A 77 8.24 -5.77 -1.42
CA ARG A 77 7.60 -4.51 -1.01
C ARG A 77 6.72 -4.71 0.21
N ALA A 78 5.87 -5.72 0.24
CA ALA A 78 5.01 -6.04 1.39
C ALA A 78 5.84 -6.18 2.68
N LYS A 79 6.93 -6.96 2.64
CA LYS A 79 7.87 -7.09 3.78
C LYS A 79 8.45 -5.76 4.22
N ASN A 80 8.83 -4.88 3.29
CA ASN A 80 9.37 -3.57 3.62
C ASN A 80 8.32 -2.65 4.25
N VAL A 81 7.07 -2.68 3.77
CA VAL A 81 5.97 -1.89 4.35
C VAL A 81 5.61 -2.42 5.73
N LEU A 82 5.52 -3.73 5.94
CA LEU A 82 5.30 -4.34 7.27
C LEU A 82 6.38 -3.92 8.28
N LYS A 83 7.66 -3.88 7.87
CA LYS A 83 8.75 -3.37 8.72
C LYS A 83 8.58 -1.89 9.08
N LYS A 84 8.14 -1.06 8.13
CA LYS A 84 7.85 0.35 8.38
C LYS A 84 6.69 0.50 9.38
N LEU A 85 5.62 -0.28 9.23
CA LEU A 85 4.48 -0.30 10.16
C LEU A 85 4.88 -0.73 11.57
N SER A 86 5.84 -1.66 11.71
CA SER A 86 6.30 -2.13 13.01
C SER A 86 7.33 -1.20 13.70
N GLY A 87 7.73 -0.09 13.06
CA GLY A 87 8.71 0.85 13.61
C GLY A 87 10.13 0.30 13.79
N LYS A 88 10.46 -0.87 13.22
CA LYS A 88 11.81 -1.46 13.33
C LYS A 88 12.74 -0.78 12.31
N LYS A 89 13.67 0.07 12.79
CA LYS A 89 14.74 0.65 11.97
C LYS A 89 15.73 -0.44 11.52
N ARG A 90 16.35 -0.22 10.34
CA ARG A 90 17.39 -1.08 9.75
C ARG A 90 18.62 -1.17 10.64
#